data_AF-A0A6C0APV3-F1
#
_entry.id   AF-A0A6C0APV3-F1
#
_cell.length_a   1.000
_cell.length_b   1.000
_cell.length_c   1.000
_cell.angle_alpha   90.00
_cell.angle_beta   90.00
_cell.angle_gamma   90.00
#
_symmetry.space_group_name_H-M   'P 1'
#
loop_
_entity.id
_entity.type
_entity.pdbx_description
1 polymer ?
#
loop_
_entity_poly.entity_id
_entity_poly.type
_entity_poly.pdbx_seq_one_letter_code
_entity_poly.pdbx_strand_id
1 'polypeptide(L)'
;MNQVPDEFICPITTSIMSDPVIGSDGHTYERSAITEWLRAHTTSPITREPMNVQGLRPNHSLKSMIQRFNATPAVTVVPVQPKKPPPKQQKSQQQSQAQVSLINNDHYYAISVFQEDALRQKPPVPVVVQSPPPQGPPLNKRNMAIICCSFIFIVIMIFIFRQFE
;
A
#
# COMPACT_ATOMS: atom_id res chain seq x y z
N MET A 1 34.72 -19.54 -12.35
CA MET A 1 33.59 -19.07 -13.17
C MET A 1 32.63 -18.39 -12.23
N ASN A 2 32.41 -17.07 -12.35
CA ASN A 2 31.40 -16.39 -11.54
C ASN A 2 30.03 -16.81 -12.06
N GLN A 3 29.42 -17.81 -11.43
CA GLN A 3 28.05 -18.19 -11.70
C GLN A 3 27.13 -17.05 -11.27
N VAL A 4 26.18 -16.70 -12.13
CA VAL A 4 25.16 -15.70 -11.84
C VAL A 4 24.23 -16.28 -10.78
N PRO A 5 23.99 -15.58 -9.65
CA PRO A 5 23.00 -16.01 -8.68
C PRO A 5 21.59 -16.07 -9.29
N ASP A 6 20.83 -17.11 -8.97
CA ASP A 6 19.48 -17.32 -9.50
C ASP A 6 18.52 -16.18 -9.13
N GLU A 7 18.77 -15.47 -8.02
CA GLU A 7 17.96 -14.34 -7.60
C GLU A 7 18.04 -13.14 -8.56
N PHE A 8 19.05 -13.12 -9.44
CA PHE A 8 19.20 -12.08 -10.47
C PHE A 8 18.42 -12.42 -11.74
N ILE A 9 17.98 -13.67 -11.89
CA ILE A 9 17.31 -14.17 -13.08
C ILE A 9 15.80 -13.95 -12.97
N CYS A 10 15.22 -13.37 -14.01
CA CYS A 10 13.77 -13.22 -14.08
C CYS A 10 13.10 -14.59 -14.36
N PRO A 11 12.06 -14.98 -13.61
CA PRO A 11 11.32 -16.21 -13.86
C PRO A 11 10.60 -16.28 -15.22
N ILE A 12 10.33 -15.12 -15.84
CA ILE A 12 9.62 -15.03 -17.13
C ILE A 12 10.62 -15.02 -18.30
N THR A 13 11.62 -14.13 -18.25
CA THR A 13 12.58 -13.96 -19.36
C THR A 13 13.78 -14.89 -19.25
N THR A 14 13.96 -15.58 -18.12
CA THR A 14 15.12 -16.46 -17.83
C THR A 14 16.47 -15.75 -18.01
N SER A 15 16.49 -14.43 -17.92
CA SER A 15 17.66 -13.57 -18.11
C SER A 15 17.89 -12.66 -16.90
N ILE A 16 19.10 -12.10 -16.78
CA ILE A 16 19.43 -11.15 -15.72
C ILE A 16 18.49 -9.94 -15.80
N MET A 17 17.87 -9.60 -14.68
CA MET A 17 16.97 -8.46 -14.57
C MET A 17 17.72 -7.13 -14.70
N SER A 18 17.22 -6.22 -15.54
CA SER A 18 17.69 -4.85 -15.66
C SER A 18 16.89 -3.89 -14.76
N ASP A 19 15.56 -4.07 -14.72
CA ASP A 19 14.68 -3.30 -13.84
C ASP A 19 13.80 -4.23 -12.99
N PRO A 20 14.35 -4.74 -11.88
CA PRO A 20 13.63 -5.68 -11.02
C PRO A 20 12.46 -5.00 -10.30
N VAL A 21 11.27 -5.61 -10.39
CA VAL A 21 10.03 -5.20 -9.72
C VAL A 21 9.44 -6.35 -8.92
N ILE A 22 8.97 -6.07 -7.70
CA ILE A 22 8.33 -7.04 -6.81
C ILE A 22 6.82 -7.03 -7.05
N GLY A 23 6.25 -8.21 -7.27
CA GLY A 23 4.81 -8.43 -7.32
C GLY A 23 4.16 -8.47 -5.95
N SER A 24 2.82 -8.49 -5.91
CA SER A 24 2.06 -8.70 -4.67
C SER A 24 2.28 -10.09 -4.07
N ASP A 25 2.75 -11.02 -4.89
CA ASP A 25 3.14 -12.40 -4.55
C ASP A 25 4.53 -12.50 -3.89
N GLY A 26 5.25 -11.38 -3.74
CA GLY A 26 6.59 -11.34 -3.16
C GLY A 26 7.73 -11.80 -4.07
N HIS A 27 7.43 -12.16 -5.33
CA HIS A 27 8.44 -12.55 -6.31
C HIS A 27 8.93 -11.33 -7.08
N THR A 28 10.17 -11.40 -7.60
CA THR A 28 10.75 -10.32 -8.40
C THR A 28 10.83 -10.70 -9.87
N TYR A 29 10.40 -9.78 -10.72
CA TYR A 29 10.32 -9.95 -12.17
C TYR A 29 11.01 -8.78 -12.88
N GLU A 30 11.32 -8.95 -14.16
CA GLU A 30 11.69 -7.84 -15.03
C GLU A 30 10.46 -6.98 -15.31
N ARG A 31 10.58 -5.64 -15.22
CA ARG A 31 9.43 -4.74 -15.39
C ARG A 31 8.70 -4.94 -16.71
N SER A 32 9.44 -5.00 -17.82
CA SER A 32 8.83 -5.14 -19.16
C SER A 32 8.04 -6.43 -19.26
N ALA A 33 8.63 -7.54 -18.83
CA ALA A 33 8.05 -8.88 -18.90
C ALA A 33 6.78 -9.01 -18.05
N ILE A 34 6.81 -8.55 -16.79
CA ILE A 34 5.62 -8.66 -15.94
C ILE A 34 4.52 -7.69 -16.37
N THR A 35 4.88 -6.53 -16.91
CA THR A 35 3.89 -5.58 -17.43
C THR A 35 3.18 -6.17 -18.66
N GLU A 36 3.91 -6.83 -19.55
CA GLU A 36 3.35 -7.51 -20.71
C GLU A 36 2.50 -8.71 -20.30
N TRP A 37 2.97 -9.53 -19.36
CA TRP A 37 2.19 -10.62 -18.79
C TRP A 37 0.86 -10.13 -18.24
N LEU A 38 0.88 -9.04 -17.45
CA LEU A 38 -0.31 -8.48 -16.81
C LEU A 38 -1.29 -7.79 -17.78
N ARG A 39 -0.89 -7.55 -19.03
CA ARG A 39 -1.82 -7.11 -20.08
C ARG A 39 -2.68 -8.25 -20.61
N ALA A 40 -2.15 -9.48 -20.61
CA ALA A 40 -2.84 -10.66 -21.09
C ALA A 40 -3.49 -11.47 -19.94
N HIS A 41 -2.89 -11.46 -18.75
CA HIS A 41 -3.29 -12.28 -17.60
C HIS A 41 -3.37 -11.42 -16.34
N THR A 42 -4.46 -11.51 -15.57
CA THR A 42 -4.62 -10.76 -14.31
C THR A 42 -4.07 -11.51 -13.09
N THR A 43 -3.05 -12.35 -13.30
CA THR A 43 -2.52 -13.28 -12.28
C THR A 43 -0.99 -13.30 -12.26
N SER A 44 -0.40 -13.78 -11.16
CA SER A 44 1.03 -14.05 -11.05
C SER A 44 1.47 -15.20 -11.98
N PRO A 45 2.60 -15.09 -12.69
CA PRO A 45 3.17 -16.19 -13.48
C PRO A 45 3.54 -17.42 -12.65
N ILE A 46 3.91 -17.23 -11.38
CA ILE A 46 4.39 -18.31 -10.49
C ILE A 46 3.25 -18.82 -9.61
N THR A 47 2.65 -17.94 -8.80
CA THR A 47 1.66 -18.35 -7.79
C THR A 47 0.26 -18.49 -8.35
N ARG A 48 0.01 -17.93 -9.55
CA ARG A 48 -1.31 -17.81 -10.18
C ARG A 48 -2.33 -17.03 -9.35
N GLU A 49 -1.89 -16.31 -8.33
CA GLU A 49 -2.74 -15.45 -7.53
C GLU A 49 -3.11 -14.17 -8.30
N PRO A 50 -4.28 -13.56 -8.03
CA PRO A 50 -4.68 -12.31 -8.66
C PRO A 50 -3.64 -11.20 -8.43
N MET A 51 -3.19 -10.57 -9.51
CA MET A 51 -2.19 -9.51 -9.46
C MET A 51 -2.50 -8.42 -10.49
N ASN A 52 -2.20 -7.17 -10.12
CA ASN A 52 -2.39 -6.02 -11.00
C ASN A 52 -1.08 -5.25 -11.19
N VAL A 53 -1.01 -4.44 -12.25
CA VAL A 53 0.17 -3.62 -12.57
C VAL A 53 0.43 -2.55 -11.50
N GLN A 54 -0.63 -2.08 -10.82
CA GLN A 54 -0.55 -1.06 -9.78
C GLN A 54 0.13 -1.54 -8.49
N GLY A 55 0.11 -2.84 -8.23
CA GLY A 55 0.74 -3.49 -7.08
C GLY A 55 2.23 -3.74 -7.25
N LEU A 56 2.78 -3.51 -8.46
CA LEU A 56 4.20 -3.69 -8.72
C LEU A 56 5.03 -2.62 -8.02
N ARG A 57 6.02 -3.05 -7.22
CA ARG A 57 6.92 -2.15 -6.49
C ARG A 57 8.35 -2.30 -6.99
N PRO A 58 9.08 -1.22 -7.30
CA PRO A 58 10.47 -1.33 -7.74
C PRO A 58 11.38 -1.93 -6.65
N ASN A 59 12.25 -2.88 -7.01
CA ASN A 59 13.24 -3.47 -6.11
C ASN A 59 14.60 -2.79 -6.28
N HIS A 60 14.76 -1.60 -5.72
CA HIS A 60 16.02 -0.85 -5.81
C HIS A 60 17.21 -1.59 -5.21
N SER A 61 16.98 -2.42 -4.17
CA SER A 61 18.04 -3.19 -3.54
C SER A 61 18.62 -4.23 -4.50
N LEU A 62 17.75 -5.01 -5.16
CA LEU A 62 18.18 -6.00 -6.15
C LEU A 62 18.82 -5.34 -7.36
N LYS A 63 18.27 -4.21 -7.82
CA LYS A 63 18.85 -3.43 -8.92
C LYS A 63 20.29 -3.02 -8.62
N SER A 64 20.57 -2.50 -7.43
CA SER A 64 21.93 -2.13 -7.02
C SER A 64 22.86 -3.35 -6.91
N MET A 65 22.37 -4.51 -6.47
CA MET A 65 23.17 -5.73 -6.40
C MET A 65 23.56 -6.23 -7.80
N ILE A 66 22.59 -6.27 -8.73
CA ILE A 66 22.84 -6.66 -10.13
C ILE A 66 23.79 -5.68 -10.81
N GLN A 67 23.64 -4.37 -10.59
CA GLN A 67 24.55 -3.37 -11.13
C GLN A 67 26.00 -3.59 -10.65
N ARG A 68 26.20 -3.87 -9.36
CA ARG A 68 27.54 -4.18 -8.82
C ARG A 68 28.12 -5.46 -9.41
N PHE A 69 27.28 -6.49 -9.57
CA PHE A 69 27.66 -7.75 -10.19
C PHE A 69 28.12 -7.55 -11.64
N ASN A 70 27.39 -6.74 -12.43
CA ASN A 70 27.76 -6.44 -13.81
C ASN A 70 28.96 -5.50 -13.94
N ALA A 71 29.18 -4.63 -12.94
CA ALA A 71 30.26 -3.64 -12.96
C ALA A 71 31.64 -4.20 -12.55
N THR A 72 31.76 -5.48 -12.19
CA THR A 72 33.05 -6.03 -11.74
C THR A 72 33.86 -6.60 -12.92
N PRO A 73 35.01 -5.99 -13.22
CA PRO A 73 36.30 -6.64 -13.02
C PRO A 73 37.02 -5.96 -11.84
N ALA A 74 37.51 -6.75 -10.88
CA ALA A 74 38.11 -6.32 -9.60
C ALA A 74 37.11 -5.96 -8.48
N VAL A 75 36.91 -6.97 -7.64
CA VAL A 75 36.18 -6.97 -6.37
C VAL A 75 36.73 -5.87 -5.45
N THR A 76 35.98 -4.79 -5.24
CA THR A 76 36.04 -4.07 -3.95
C THR A 76 35.00 -4.70 -3.05
N VAL A 77 35.47 -5.48 -2.07
CA VAL A 77 34.65 -6.02 -0.98
C VAL A 77 34.13 -4.83 -0.19
N VAL A 78 32.92 -4.36 -0.51
CA VAL A 78 32.19 -3.46 0.41
C VAL A 78 31.46 -4.38 1.39
N PRO A 79 31.76 -4.32 2.71
CA PRO A 79 31.07 -5.11 3.70
C PRO A 79 29.55 -4.89 3.61
N VAL A 80 28.78 -5.97 3.47
CA VAL A 80 27.32 -5.93 3.61
C VAL A 80 27.02 -5.44 5.01
N GLN A 81 26.47 -4.23 5.12
CA GLN A 81 25.88 -3.80 6.39
C GLN A 81 24.60 -4.61 6.61
N PRO A 82 24.44 -5.32 7.75
CA PRO A 82 23.15 -5.88 8.12
C PRO A 82 22.19 -4.70 8.36
N LYS A 83 21.23 -4.50 7.45
CA LYS A 83 20.12 -3.56 7.71
C LYS A 83 19.40 -4.05 8.95
N LYS A 84 19.51 -3.30 10.06
CA LYS A 84 18.67 -3.46 11.25
C LYS A 84 17.21 -3.57 10.77
N PRO A 85 16.41 -4.54 11.25
CA PRO A 85 15.04 -4.71 10.78
C PRO A 85 14.30 -3.37 10.88
N PRO A 86 13.50 -2.98 9.87
CA PRO A 86 12.70 -1.76 9.96
C PRO A 86 11.86 -1.84 11.24
N PRO A 87 11.84 -0.78 12.07
CA PRO A 87 11.08 -0.80 13.31
C PRO A 87 9.62 -1.09 12.95
N LYS A 88 9.08 -2.15 13.55
CA LYS A 88 7.64 -2.41 13.54
C LYS A 88 6.97 -1.15 14.07
N GLN A 89 6.26 -0.42 13.21
CA GLN A 89 5.38 0.66 13.63
C GLN A 89 4.23 0.02 14.45
N GLN A 90 4.46 -0.15 15.75
CA GLN A 90 3.38 -0.42 16.69
C GLN A 90 2.62 0.89 16.89
N LYS A 91 1.44 0.98 16.27
CA LYS A 91 0.46 2.00 16.63
C LYS A 91 0.08 1.82 18.10
N SER A 92 0.33 2.86 18.87
CA SER A 92 -0.26 3.24 20.16
C SER A 92 -1.53 2.47 20.56
N GLN A 93 -1.44 1.69 21.64
CA GLN A 93 -2.56 1.47 22.56
C GLN A 93 -2.20 2.12 23.89
N GLN A 94 -3.00 3.13 24.22
CA GLN A 94 -2.93 3.96 25.39
C GLN A 94 -3.86 3.33 26.43
N GLN A 95 -3.30 2.76 27.51
CA GLN A 95 -4.01 2.38 28.73
C GLN A 95 -3.00 2.55 29.88
N SER A 96 -2.97 3.72 30.52
CA SER A 96 -3.67 3.96 31.78
C SER A 96 -3.37 2.87 32.83
N GLN A 97 -2.42 3.13 33.73
CA GLN A 97 -2.71 3.48 35.11
C GLN A 97 -1.43 3.47 35.94
N ALA A 98 -1.41 4.39 36.91
CA ALA A 98 -0.37 4.57 37.89
C ALA A 98 -0.09 3.27 38.68
N GLN A 99 1.15 3.07 39.09
CA GLN A 99 1.58 3.07 40.50
C GLN A 99 2.92 2.34 40.66
N VAL A 100 3.75 2.87 41.56
CA VAL A 100 4.63 2.25 42.57
C VAL A 100 5.64 3.35 42.93
N SER A 101 5.37 4.21 43.91
CA SER A 101 5.48 4.01 45.37
C SER A 101 6.90 3.65 45.85
N LEU A 102 7.50 4.69 46.42
CA LEU A 102 8.41 4.72 47.56
C LEU A 102 9.77 3.99 47.47
N ILE A 103 10.80 4.85 47.43
CA ILE A 103 11.99 4.90 48.30
C ILE A 103 12.89 3.66 48.28
N ASN A 104 14.13 3.84 47.78
CA ASN A 104 15.30 3.82 48.66
C ASN A 104 16.49 4.52 48.00
N ASN A 105 17.15 5.33 48.84
CA ASN A 105 18.18 6.31 48.54
C ASN A 105 19.47 5.66 48.02
N ASP A 106 20.12 6.32 47.05
CA ASP A 106 21.51 6.82 47.16
C ASP A 106 22.21 6.98 45.79
N HIS A 107 21.58 7.69 44.83
CA HIS A 107 22.21 8.51 43.77
C HIS A 107 21.14 8.82 42.70
N TYR A 108 21.00 10.00 42.07
CA TYR A 108 21.59 11.32 42.20
C TYR A 108 20.81 12.27 41.24
N TYR A 109 20.84 13.57 41.54
CA TYR A 109 20.36 14.73 40.79
C TYR A 109 18.85 14.97 40.60
N ALA A 110 18.39 15.99 41.32
CA ALA A 110 17.24 16.81 40.97
C ALA A 110 17.43 17.46 39.60
N ILE A 111 16.43 17.32 38.71
CA ILE A 111 16.26 18.27 37.61
C ILE A 111 14.97 19.02 37.90
N SER A 112 15.14 20.31 38.16
CA SER A 112 14.10 21.27 38.46
C SER A 112 13.06 21.33 37.35
N VAL A 113 11.80 21.27 37.78
CA VAL A 113 10.64 21.68 37.00
C VAL A 113 10.80 23.15 36.65
N PHE A 114 10.77 23.49 35.36
CA PHE A 114 10.38 24.82 34.90
C PHE A 114 8.97 24.70 34.32
N GLN A 115 8.01 25.14 35.12
CA GLN A 115 6.64 25.43 34.74
C GLN A 115 6.65 26.82 34.10
N GLU A 116 6.22 26.96 32.84
CA GLU A 116 5.74 28.25 32.35
C GLU A 116 4.24 28.17 32.14
N ASP A 117 3.55 29.01 32.91
CA ASP A 117 2.11 29.10 33.03
C ASP A 117 1.43 29.61 31.76
N ALA A 118 0.18 29.18 31.61
CA ALA A 118 -0.73 29.50 30.53
C ALA A 118 -0.88 31.01 30.25
N LEU A 119 -1.00 31.38 28.96
CA LEU A 119 -2.08 32.18 28.35
C LEU A 119 -1.62 32.85 27.03
N ARG A 120 -2.01 32.29 25.87
CA ARG A 120 -2.84 32.99 24.85
C ARG A 120 -3.09 32.11 23.62
N GLN A 121 -4.37 31.93 23.35
CA GLN A 121 -4.98 31.30 22.19
C GLN A 121 -4.84 32.16 20.93
N LYS A 122 -4.69 31.53 19.75
CA LYS A 122 -5.24 32.01 18.48
C LYS A 122 -5.29 30.87 17.44
N PRO A 123 -6.18 30.99 16.45
CA PRO A 123 -7.49 30.33 16.34
C PRO A 123 -7.40 28.89 15.80
N PRO A 124 -8.50 28.11 15.80
CA PRO A 124 -8.52 26.85 15.07
C PRO A 124 -8.19 27.11 13.60
N VAL A 125 -7.12 26.50 13.10
CA VAL A 125 -6.97 26.29 11.66
C VAL A 125 -8.18 25.44 11.26
N PRO A 126 -8.99 25.86 10.27
CA PRO A 126 -10.09 25.03 9.80
C PRO A 126 -9.46 23.75 9.29
N VAL A 127 -9.68 22.65 10.02
CA VAL A 127 -9.37 21.32 9.51
C VAL A 127 -10.29 21.14 8.32
N VAL A 128 -9.72 21.26 7.12
CA VAL A 128 -10.38 20.84 5.89
C VAL A 128 -10.50 19.32 6.01
N VAL A 129 -11.61 18.88 6.61
CA VAL A 129 -12.07 17.51 6.52
C VAL A 129 -12.32 17.29 5.04
N GLN A 130 -11.39 16.64 4.35
CA GLN A 130 -11.70 16.06 3.04
C GLN A 130 -12.78 15.02 3.30
N SER A 131 -14.01 15.38 2.94
CA SER A 131 -15.16 14.50 2.90
C SER A 131 -14.77 13.22 2.17
N PRO A 132 -15.21 12.04 2.64
CA PRO A 132 -15.11 10.84 1.83
C PRO A 132 -15.73 11.12 0.44
N PRO A 133 -15.18 10.56 -0.66
CA PRO A 133 -15.75 10.71 -1.98
C PRO A 133 -17.24 10.34 -1.92
N PRO A 134 -18.14 11.08 -2.60
CA PRO A 134 -19.57 10.87 -2.50
C PRO A 134 -19.88 9.44 -2.87
N GLN A 135 -20.22 8.63 -1.86
CA GLN A 135 -20.86 7.36 -2.11
C GLN A 135 -22.23 7.70 -2.69
N GLY A 136 -22.49 7.23 -3.91
CA GLY A 136 -23.78 7.38 -4.54
C GLY A 136 -24.90 6.95 -3.59
N PRO A 137 -26.11 7.50 -3.73
CA PRO A 137 -27.20 7.26 -2.80
C PRO A 137 -27.40 5.74 -2.60
N PRO A 138 -27.48 5.25 -1.35
CA PRO A 138 -27.71 3.83 -1.10
C PRO A 138 -29.05 3.46 -1.73
N LEU A 139 -28.99 2.59 -2.74
CA LEU A 139 -30.16 2.16 -3.49
C LEU A 139 -30.99 1.23 -2.60
N ASN A 140 -31.90 1.82 -1.84
CA ASN A 140 -32.80 1.11 -0.94
C ASN A 140 -33.83 0.31 -1.77
N LYS A 141 -34.39 -0.77 -1.19
CA LYS A 141 -35.43 -1.60 -1.85
C LYS A 141 -36.72 -0.81 -2.19
N ARG A 142 -36.87 0.41 -1.67
CA ARG A 142 -38.01 1.31 -1.98
C ARG A 142 -37.80 2.07 -3.30
N ASN A 143 -36.56 2.37 -3.68
CA ASN A 143 -36.22 3.06 -4.93
C ASN A 143 -36.33 2.13 -6.15
N MET A 144 -36.14 0.82 -5.97
CA MET A 144 -36.42 -0.18 -7.02
C MET A 144 -37.92 -0.30 -7.34
N ALA A 145 -38.80 -0.13 -6.35
CA ALA A 145 -40.24 -0.18 -6.58
C ALA A 145 -40.74 1.04 -7.37
N ILE A 146 -40.18 2.24 -7.13
CA ILE A 146 -40.58 3.46 -7.84
C ILE A 146 -40.13 3.40 -9.30
N ILE A 147 -38.90 2.96 -9.59
CA ILE A 147 -38.40 2.83 -10.97
C ILE A 147 -39.19 1.76 -11.75
N CYS A 148 -39.54 0.63 -11.12
CA CYS A 148 -40.37 -0.40 -11.75
C CYS A 148 -41.80 0.08 -12.04
N CYS A 149 -42.43 0.84 -11.13
CA CYS A 149 -43.79 1.35 -11.36
C CYS A 149 -43.85 2.39 -12.49
N SER A 150 -42.82 3.24 -12.64
CA SER A 150 -42.76 4.23 -13.71
C SER A 150 -42.59 3.60 -15.10
N PHE A 151 -41.75 2.57 -15.23
CA PHE A 151 -41.61 1.84 -16.50
C PHE A 151 -42.86 1.06 -16.88
N ILE A 152 -43.55 0.44 -15.91
CA ILE A 152 -44.80 -0.28 -16.17
C ILE A 152 -45.92 0.68 -16.60
N PHE A 153 -46.05 1.86 -15.98
CA PHE A 153 -47.02 2.87 -16.42
C PHE A 153 -46.73 3.42 -17.82
N ILE A 154 -45.46 3.66 -18.15
CA ILE A 154 -45.06 4.14 -19.48
C ILE A 154 -45.35 3.08 -20.55
N VAL A 155 -45.05 1.80 -20.29
CA VAL A 155 -45.35 0.70 -21.23
C VAL A 155 -46.86 0.52 -21.41
N ILE A 156 -47.66 0.62 -20.33
CA ILE A 156 -49.12 0.55 -20.41
C ILE A 156 -49.69 1.75 -21.17
N MET A 157 -49.19 2.97 -20.94
CA MET A 157 -49.60 4.16 -21.69
C MET A 157 -49.24 4.05 -23.17
N ILE A 158 -48.03 3.61 -23.52
CA ILE A 158 -47.64 3.38 -24.91
C ILE A 158 -48.52 2.31 -25.57
N PHE A 159 -48.87 1.23 -24.84
CA PHE A 159 -49.75 0.18 -25.35
C PHE A 159 -51.19 0.66 -25.55
N ILE A 160 -51.73 1.43 -24.61
CA ILE A 160 -53.07 2.03 -24.73
C ILE A 160 -53.11 3.07 -25.85
N PHE A 161 -52.06 3.89 -26.00
CA PHE A 161 -51.96 4.89 -27.07
C PHE A 161 -51.83 4.24 -28.46
N ARG A 162 -51.18 3.07 -28.57
CA ARG A 162 -51.12 2.28 -29.82
C ARG A 162 -52.40 1.52 -30.17
N GLN A 163 -53.36 1.39 -29.26
CA GLN A 163 -54.65 0.72 -29.50
C GLN A 163 -55.76 1.71 -29.91
N PHE A 164 -55.46 3.01 -29.93
CA PHE A 164 -56.42 4.07 -30.22
C PHE A 164 -56.12 4.81 -31.54
N GLU A 165 -55.25 4.24 -32.38
CA GLU A 165 -54.96 4.67 -33.74
C GLU A 165 -55.26 3.54 -34.73
#